data_AF-A0A5C8SS01-F1
#
_entry.id   AF-A0A5C8SS01-F1
#
_cell.length_a   1.000
_cell.length_b   1.000
_cell.length_c   1.000
_cell.angle_alpha   90.00
_cell.angle_beta   90.00
_cell.angle_gamma   90.00
#
_symmetry.space_group_name_H-M   'P 1'
#
loop_
_entity.id
_entity.type
_entity.pdbx_description
1 polymer ?
#
loop_
_entity_poly.entity_id
_entity_poly.type
_entity_poly.pdbx_seq_one_letter_code
_entity_poly.pdbx_strand_id
1 'polypeptide(L)'
;MTRTFILAAALVASGTAAASPERYRVDVADGHRKAILALERGPVETRWMLACFDEGPGHPARWVIRKGVATAEPEWVMGEHPEGRFTLATRPTAPLFMATAGLDGCPRAGVPTVRRLP
;
A
#
# COMPACT_ATOMS: atom_id res chain seq x y z
N MET A 1 42.50 2.19 53.72
CA MET A 1 42.28 2.96 52.47
C MET A 1 41.57 2.03 51.49
N THR A 2 40.24 2.10 51.43
CA THR A 2 39.41 1.14 50.67
C THR A 2 38.95 1.81 49.38
N ARG A 3 39.42 1.30 48.23
CA ARG A 3 39.17 1.83 46.89
C ARG A 3 37.77 1.44 46.41
N THR A 4 36.92 2.44 46.23
CA THR A 4 35.60 2.30 45.59
C THR A 4 35.78 2.16 44.08
N PHE A 5 35.41 1.02 43.51
CA PHE A 5 35.26 0.85 42.06
C PHE A 5 33.82 1.17 41.67
N ILE A 6 33.62 2.23 40.88
CA ILE A 6 32.33 2.56 40.28
C ILE A 6 32.30 1.94 38.88
N LEU A 7 31.48 0.91 38.69
CA LEU A 7 31.14 0.39 37.36
C LEU A 7 30.11 1.32 36.72
N ALA A 8 30.53 2.05 35.69
CA ALA A 8 29.62 2.77 34.81
C ALA A 8 29.05 1.77 33.77
N ALA A 9 27.79 1.39 33.94
CA ALA A 9 27.03 0.67 32.92
C ALA A 9 26.65 1.66 31.81
N ALA A 10 27.36 1.62 30.69
CA ALA A 10 26.98 2.35 29.48
C ALA A 10 25.76 1.65 28.85
N LEU A 11 24.57 2.23 29.03
CA LEU A 11 23.39 1.89 28.24
C LEU A 11 23.67 2.26 26.78
N VAL A 12 23.89 1.25 25.94
CA VAL A 12 23.89 1.41 24.48
C VAL A 12 22.42 1.51 24.05
N ALA A 13 21.87 2.72 24.06
CA ALA A 13 20.61 3.00 23.40
C ALA A 13 20.88 2.97 21.88
N SER A 14 20.82 1.77 21.30
CA SER A 14 20.78 1.59 19.86
C SER A 14 19.45 2.16 19.36
N GLY A 15 19.44 3.46 19.10
CA GLY A 15 18.38 4.12 18.35
C GLY A 15 18.34 3.50 16.96
N THR A 16 17.51 2.47 16.79
CA THR A 16 17.05 2.08 15.45
C THR A 16 16.22 3.26 14.98
N ALA A 17 16.82 4.13 14.17
CA ALA A 17 16.06 5.11 13.42
C ALA A 17 14.98 4.33 12.67
N ALA A 18 13.73 4.45 13.11
CA ALA A 18 12.61 3.80 12.44
C ALA A 18 12.64 4.27 11.00
N ALA A 19 12.91 3.36 10.07
CA ALA A 19 12.91 3.68 8.65
C ALA A 19 11.56 4.32 8.33
N SER A 20 11.58 5.51 7.73
CA SER A 20 10.35 6.19 7.35
C SER A 20 9.58 5.31 6.34
N PRO A 21 8.25 5.23 6.45
CA PRO A 21 7.47 4.35 5.58
C PRO A 21 7.67 4.73 4.11
N GLU A 22 7.82 3.73 3.25
CA GLU A 22 7.96 3.95 1.82
C GLU A 22 6.60 4.25 1.20
N ARG A 23 6.51 5.35 0.46
CA ARG A 23 5.24 5.80 -0.14
C ARG A 23 5.21 5.50 -1.62
N TYR A 24 4.07 4.98 -2.09
CA TYR A 24 3.86 4.69 -3.50
C TYR A 24 2.49 5.19 -3.96
N ARG A 25 2.45 5.60 -5.22
CA ARG A 25 1.23 5.80 -5.98
C ARG A 25 1.19 4.78 -7.11
N VAL A 26 0.04 4.14 -7.27
CA VAL A 26 -0.22 3.18 -8.33
C VAL A 26 -1.44 3.63 -9.11
N ASP A 27 -1.29 3.78 -10.42
CA ASP A 27 -2.37 4.16 -11.32
C ASP A 27 -2.70 2.96 -12.23
N VAL A 28 -3.99 2.64 -12.37
CA VAL A 28 -4.52 1.53 -13.18
C VAL A 28 -5.75 2.01 -13.92
N ALA A 29 -5.93 1.59 -15.17
CA ALA A 29 -7.14 1.88 -15.94
C ALA A 29 -7.58 0.69 -16.78
N ASP A 30 -8.89 0.60 -17.02
CA ASP A 30 -9.53 -0.40 -17.89
C ASP A 30 -10.81 0.22 -18.49
N GLY A 31 -10.74 0.62 -19.76
CA GLY A 31 -11.82 1.33 -20.45
C GLY A 31 -12.27 2.58 -19.69
N HIS A 32 -13.51 2.57 -19.20
CA HIS A 32 -14.13 3.68 -18.46
C HIS A 32 -13.82 3.67 -16.96
N ARG A 33 -12.97 2.76 -16.48
CA ARG A 33 -12.62 2.65 -15.06
C ARG A 33 -11.18 3.05 -14.82
N LYS A 34 -10.95 3.75 -13.72
CA LYS A 34 -9.63 4.17 -13.25
C LYS A 34 -9.50 3.86 -11.76
N ALA A 35 -8.32 3.45 -11.33
CA ALA A 35 -7.99 3.29 -9.93
C ALA A 35 -6.68 3.98 -9.59
N ILE A 36 -6.67 4.66 -8.44
CA ILE A 36 -5.50 5.24 -7.82
C ILE A 36 -5.34 4.54 -6.46
N LEU A 37 -4.23 3.84 -6.30
CA LEU A 37 -3.86 3.16 -5.06
C LEU A 37 -2.65 3.87 -4.45
N ALA A 38 -2.87 4.47 -3.28
CA ALA A 38 -1.80 5.01 -2.44
C ALA A 38 -1.39 3.94 -1.43
N LEU A 39 -0.08 3.67 -1.33
CA LEU A 39 0.50 2.71 -0.39
C LEU A 39 1.48 3.43 0.53
N GLU A 40 1.41 3.16 1.82
CA GLU A 40 2.48 3.44 2.78
C GLU A 40 2.97 2.12 3.36
N ARG A 41 4.17 1.69 2.94
CA ARG A 41 4.79 0.44 3.37
C ARG A 41 5.66 0.68 4.60
N GLY A 42 5.23 0.11 5.72
CA GLY A 42 6.01 0.02 6.94
C GLY A 42 6.76 -1.32 7.05
N PRO A 43 7.44 -1.55 8.19
CA PRO A 43 8.21 -2.77 8.41
C PRO A 43 7.35 -4.03 8.60
N VAL A 44 6.09 -3.87 9.02
CA VAL A 44 5.18 -5.00 9.36
C VAL A 44 3.90 -4.96 8.54
N GLU A 45 3.41 -3.76 8.24
CA GLU A 45 2.15 -3.54 7.55
C GLU A 45 2.31 -2.57 6.37
N THR A 46 1.46 -2.74 5.36
CA THR A 46 1.25 -1.75 4.29
C THR A 46 -0.13 -1.15 4.46
N ARG A 47 -0.19 0.15 4.74
CA ARG A 47 -1.45 0.90 4.72
C ARG A 47 -1.78 1.25 3.29
N TRP A 48 -3.05 1.15 2.93
CA TRP A 48 -3.47 1.41 1.57
C TRP A 48 -4.76 2.22 1.54
N MET A 49 -4.86 3.04 0.48
CA MET A 49 -6.07 3.76 0.10
C MET A 49 -6.29 3.56 -1.39
N LEU A 50 -7.43 2.96 -1.73
CA LEU A 50 -7.82 2.68 -3.10
C LEU A 50 -8.98 3.59 -3.49
N ALA A 51 -8.75 4.50 -4.41
CA ALA A 51 -9.78 5.34 -5.02
C ALA A 51 -10.12 4.80 -6.41
N CYS A 52 -11.36 4.39 -6.61
CA CYS A 52 -11.85 3.88 -7.88
C CYS A 52 -12.85 4.86 -8.49
N PHE A 53 -12.76 5.01 -9.80
CA PHE A 53 -13.56 5.92 -10.60
C PHE A 53 -14.16 5.18 -11.78
N ASP A 54 -15.46 5.34 -11.97
CA ASP A 54 -16.20 4.80 -13.12
C ASP A 54 -16.91 5.94 -13.84
N GLU A 55 -16.63 6.09 -15.14
CA GLU A 55 -17.29 7.02 -16.07
C GLU A 55 -18.08 6.30 -17.17
N GLY A 56 -18.48 5.05 -16.92
CA GLY A 56 -19.25 4.24 -17.86
C GLY A 56 -20.65 4.78 -18.16
N PRO A 57 -21.27 4.33 -19.28
CA PRO A 57 -22.62 4.72 -19.65
C PRO A 57 -23.67 4.15 -18.68
N GLY A 58 -24.78 4.87 -18.49
CA GLY A 58 -25.93 4.41 -17.69
C GLY A 58 -25.96 4.89 -16.25
N HIS A 59 -24.96 5.65 -15.79
CA HIS A 59 -24.98 6.36 -14.52
C HIS A 59 -24.04 7.58 -14.54
N PRO A 60 -24.18 8.54 -13.59
CA PRO A 60 -23.20 9.60 -13.41
C PRO A 60 -21.83 9.06 -13.01
N ALA A 61 -20.77 9.80 -13.36
CA ALA A 61 -19.42 9.47 -12.94
C ALA A 61 -19.30 9.46 -11.40
N ARG A 62 -18.63 8.46 -10.83
CA ARG A 62 -18.56 8.26 -9.37
C ARG A 62 -17.18 7.87 -8.91
N TRP A 63 -16.75 8.48 -7.80
CA TRP A 63 -15.61 8.04 -7.01
C TRP A 63 -16.05 7.18 -5.83
N VAL A 64 -15.32 6.09 -5.59
CA VAL A 64 -15.45 5.27 -4.37
C VAL A 64 -14.06 5.09 -3.76
N ILE A 65 -13.92 5.48 -2.50
CA ILE A 65 -12.65 5.42 -1.78
C ILE A 65 -12.76 4.36 -0.70
N ARG A 66 -11.78 3.46 -0.68
CA ARG A 66 -11.63 2.37 0.29
C ARG A 66 -10.27 2.46 0.94
N LYS A 67 -10.17 2.02 2.18
CA LYS A 67 -8.93 2.05 2.96
C LYS A 67 -8.78 0.75 3.74
N GLY A 68 -7.55 0.40 4.05
CA GLY A 68 -7.26 -0.71 4.93
C GLY A 68 -5.77 -0.91 5.13
N VAL A 69 -5.46 -2.09 5.65
CA VAL A 69 -4.10 -2.52 5.97
C VAL A 69 -3.89 -3.91 5.36
N ALA A 70 -2.68 -4.17 4.93
CA ALA A 70 -2.22 -5.48 4.46
C ALA A 70 -0.91 -5.83 5.18
N THR A 71 -0.56 -7.11 5.22
CA THR A 71 0.78 -7.53 5.64
C THR A 71 1.83 -6.88 4.74
N ALA A 72 2.96 -6.43 5.31
CA ALA A 72 4.06 -5.92 4.52
C ALA A 72 4.73 -7.05 3.73
N GLU A 73 4.58 -6.99 2.40
CA GLU A 73 5.29 -7.85 1.46
C GLU A 73 6.11 -7.00 0.49
N PRO A 74 7.32 -7.43 0.10
CA PRO A 74 8.21 -6.61 -0.73
C PRO A 74 7.65 -6.30 -2.12
N GLU A 75 7.00 -7.27 -2.75
CA GLU A 75 6.63 -7.22 -4.17
C GLU A 75 5.13 -7.43 -4.43
N TRP A 76 4.35 -7.45 -3.35
CA TRP A 76 2.94 -7.77 -3.40
C TRP A 76 2.16 -6.95 -2.37
N VAL A 77 0.90 -6.66 -2.65
CA VAL A 77 -0.07 -6.15 -1.68
C VAL A 77 -1.43 -6.81 -1.97
N MET A 78 -1.99 -7.47 -0.97
CA MET A 78 -3.37 -7.96 -0.99
C MET A 78 -4.22 -7.09 -0.06
N GLY A 79 -5.07 -6.26 -0.64
CA GLY A 79 -5.97 -5.41 0.15
C GLY A 79 -7.35 -6.05 0.26
N GLU A 80 -7.85 -6.15 1.49
CA GLU A 80 -9.17 -6.71 1.79
C GLU A 80 -10.11 -5.62 2.35
N HIS A 81 -11.32 -5.57 1.83
CA HIS A 81 -12.40 -4.69 2.26
C HIS A 81 -13.68 -5.52 2.40
N PRO A 82 -14.67 -5.13 3.24
CA PRO A 82 -15.93 -5.87 3.35
C PRO A 82 -16.65 -6.12 2.02
N GLU A 83 -16.50 -5.20 1.06
CA GLU A 83 -17.09 -5.30 -0.28
C GLU A 83 -16.29 -6.18 -1.24
N GLY A 84 -15.01 -6.45 -0.97
CA GLY A 84 -14.17 -7.21 -1.88
C GLY A 84 -12.69 -7.05 -1.63
N ARG A 85 -11.89 -7.65 -2.49
CA ARG A 85 -10.43 -7.63 -2.42
C ARG A 85 -9.79 -7.13 -3.71
N PHE A 86 -8.57 -6.63 -3.59
CA PHE A 86 -7.67 -6.41 -4.71
C PHE A 86 -6.30 -7.04 -4.43
N THR A 87 -5.58 -7.24 -5.52
CA THR A 87 -4.23 -7.76 -5.58
C THR A 87 -3.38 -6.80 -6.41
N LEU A 88 -2.21 -6.46 -5.90
CA LEU A 88 -1.17 -5.74 -6.63
C LEU A 88 0.14 -6.52 -6.58
N ALA A 89 0.69 -6.86 -7.73
CA ALA A 89 2.08 -7.29 -7.89
C ALA A 89 2.91 -6.10 -8.37
N THR A 90 3.98 -5.76 -7.65
CA THR A 90 4.88 -4.63 -7.97
C THR A 90 6.20 -5.10 -8.58
N ARG A 91 6.32 -6.39 -8.94
CA ARG A 91 7.52 -6.93 -9.59
C ARG A 91 7.76 -6.25 -10.94
N PRO A 92 8.98 -5.76 -11.25
CA PRO A 92 9.27 -5.09 -12.52
C PRO A 92 8.98 -5.95 -13.76
N THR A 93 9.13 -7.27 -13.65
CA THR A 93 8.95 -8.22 -14.77
C THR A 93 7.50 -8.61 -15.02
N ALA A 94 6.62 -8.43 -14.04
CA ALA A 94 5.22 -8.85 -14.10
C ALA A 94 4.34 -7.96 -13.21
N PRO A 95 4.26 -6.65 -13.47
CA PRO A 95 3.38 -5.77 -12.72
C PRO A 95 1.93 -6.11 -13.06
N LEU A 96 1.09 -6.31 -12.03
CA LEU A 96 -0.30 -6.69 -12.22
C LEU A 96 -1.17 -6.08 -11.14
N PHE A 97 -2.34 -5.59 -11.54
CA PHE A 97 -3.44 -5.27 -10.63
C PHE A 97 -4.63 -6.13 -10.97
N MET A 98 -5.33 -6.64 -9.96
CA MET A 98 -6.63 -7.30 -10.10
C MET A 98 -7.55 -6.89 -8.96
N ALA A 99 -8.83 -6.70 -9.25
CA ALA A 99 -9.86 -6.42 -8.26
C ALA A 99 -11.08 -7.32 -8.48
N THR A 100 -11.63 -7.81 -7.37
CA THR A 100 -12.85 -8.63 -7.39
C THR A 100 -14.10 -7.82 -7.74
N ALA A 101 -15.15 -8.55 -8.14
CA ALA A 101 -16.43 -7.99 -8.57
C ALA A 101 -17.03 -6.96 -7.60
N GLY A 102 -16.94 -7.21 -6.29
CA GLY A 102 -17.55 -6.34 -5.29
C GLY A 102 -16.81 -5.02 -5.01
N LEU A 103 -15.61 -4.81 -5.56
CA LEU A 103 -14.99 -3.48 -5.56
C LEU A 103 -15.56 -2.62 -6.69
N ASP A 104 -16.76 -2.10 -6.48
CA ASP A 104 -17.47 -1.27 -7.46
C ASP A 104 -16.63 -0.08 -7.93
N GLY A 105 -16.70 0.16 -9.24
CA GLY A 105 -16.01 1.20 -9.98
C GLY A 105 -14.52 0.97 -10.21
N CYS A 106 -13.92 -0.10 -9.68
CA CYS A 106 -12.51 -0.41 -9.91
C CYS A 106 -12.30 -1.15 -11.24
N PRO A 107 -11.16 -0.93 -11.93
CA PRO A 107 -10.68 -1.82 -12.98
C PRO A 107 -10.66 -3.27 -12.49
N ARG A 108 -11.07 -4.24 -13.32
CA ARG A 108 -11.07 -5.67 -12.90
C ARG A 108 -9.68 -6.28 -12.95
N ALA A 109 -8.93 -5.91 -13.99
CA ALA A 109 -7.52 -6.22 -14.12
C ALA A 109 -6.85 -5.08 -14.89
N GLY A 110 -5.53 -4.98 -14.77
CA GLY A 110 -4.76 -4.03 -15.56
C GLY A 110 -3.28 -4.09 -15.25
N VAL A 111 -2.48 -3.48 -16.13
CA VAL A 111 -1.05 -3.29 -15.90
C VAL A 111 -0.87 -1.99 -15.10
N PRO A 112 -0.42 -2.06 -13.84
CA PRO A 112 -0.28 -0.88 -13.00
C PRO A 112 0.96 -0.07 -13.38
N THR A 113 0.84 1.25 -13.33
CA THR A 113 1.99 2.16 -13.30
C THR A 113 2.32 2.48 -11.85
N VAL A 114 3.48 2.03 -11.37
CA VAL A 114 3.92 2.21 -9.98
C VAL A 114 4.94 3.33 -9.90
N ARG A 115 4.70 4.32 -9.04
CA ARG A 115 5.60 5.44 -8.78
C ARG A 115 5.89 5.56 -7.29
N ARG A 116 7.17 5.53 -6.92
CA ARG A 116 7.61 5.87 -5.57
C ARG A 116 7.45 7.38 -5.34
N LEU A 117 6.93 7.76 -4.19
CA LEU A 117 6.78 9.14 -3.74
C LEU A 117 7.91 9.51 -2.78
N PRO A 118 8.27 10.80 -2.68
CA PRO A 118 9.23 11.28 -1.68
C PRO A 118 8.73 11.09 -0.24
#